data_AF-A0A453PL84-F1
#
_entry.id   AF-A0A453PL84-F1
#
_cell.length_a   1.000
_cell.length_b   1.000
_cell.length_c   1.000
_cell.angle_alpha   90.00
_cell.angle_beta   90.00
_cell.angle_gamma   90.00
#
_symmetry.space_group_name_H-M   'P 1'
#
loop_
_entity.id
_entity.type
_entity.pdbx_description
1 polymer ?
#
loop_
_entity_poly.entity_id
_entity_poly.type
_entity_poly.pdbx_seq_one_letter_code
_entity_poly.pdbx_strand_id
1 'polypeptide(L)'
;SFAISRDSEMHEATRRILSVILRQIDGFEQDRRVVVIAATNRKEDLDPALISRFDSMICFGLPDQQSRAEIAAQYAKHLTKSELVQFSLATEEMAGRDIRDICMQAERHWASKFIRGQIPKDEKGEPPLPPIDEYVACAEQRRKSLPDRTRPAASRSG
;
A
#
# COMPACT_ATOMS: atom_id res chain seq x y z
N SER A 1 -19.61 2.00 -4.28
CA SER A 1 -19.37 1.97 -2.83
C SER A 1 -20.55 1.25 -2.19
N PHE A 2 -20.31 0.24 -1.33
CA PHE A 2 -21.33 -0.75 -0.94
C PHE A 2 -21.97 -0.52 0.43
N ALA A 3 -21.43 0.40 1.24
CA ALA A 3 -21.97 0.77 2.55
C ALA A 3 -21.70 2.26 2.74
N ILE A 4 -22.62 3.11 2.29
CA ILE A 4 -22.53 4.57 2.40
C ILE A 4 -23.45 5.02 3.56
N SER A 5 -23.07 6.07 4.28
CA SER A 5 -23.94 6.77 5.25
C SER A 5 -25.33 7.06 4.67
N ARG A 6 -26.35 7.04 5.53
CA ARG A 6 -27.76 7.15 5.17
C ARG A 6 -28.18 8.58 4.82
N ASP A 7 -27.73 9.07 3.67
CA ASP A 7 -28.34 10.24 3.05
C ASP A 7 -29.52 9.82 2.16
N SER A 8 -30.45 10.75 1.93
CA SER A 8 -31.78 10.53 1.34
C SER A 8 -31.79 9.92 -0.08
N GLU A 9 -30.63 9.78 -0.73
CA GLU A 9 -30.46 9.16 -2.04
C GLU A 9 -29.83 7.74 -2.01
N MET A 10 -29.84 7.03 -0.87
CA MET A 10 -29.50 5.60 -0.90
C MET A 10 -30.56 4.79 -1.64
N HIS A 11 -30.19 4.22 -2.78
CA HIS A 11 -31.03 3.28 -3.55
C HIS A 11 -31.48 2.11 -2.66
N GLU A 12 -32.78 1.78 -2.67
CA GLU A 12 -33.37 0.72 -1.83
C GLU A 12 -32.63 -0.62 -1.92
N ALA A 13 -32.08 -0.95 -3.09
CA ALA A 13 -31.25 -2.13 -3.29
C ALA A 13 -30.02 -2.15 -2.37
N THR A 14 -29.33 -1.01 -2.21
CA THR A 14 -28.14 -0.88 -1.36
C THR A 14 -28.49 -1.04 0.12
N ARG A 15 -29.63 -0.48 0.57
CA ARG A 15 -30.13 -0.66 1.95
C ARG A 15 -30.44 -2.13 2.24
N ARG A 16 -31.06 -2.83 1.28
CA ARG A 16 -31.38 -4.26 1.40
C ARG A 16 -30.11 -5.10 1.49
N ILE A 17 -29.11 -4.82 0.64
CA ILE A 17 -27.81 -5.51 0.69
C ILE A 17 -27.14 -5.32 2.05
N LEU A 18 -27.10 -4.08 2.54
CA LEU A 18 -26.51 -3.77 3.84
C LEU A 18 -27.22 -4.51 4.99
N SER A 19 -28.55 -4.56 4.97
CA SER A 19 -29.33 -5.30 5.96
C SER A 19 -29.03 -6.80 5.94
N VAL A 20 -28.81 -7.37 4.76
CA VAL A 20 -28.41 -8.79 4.61
C VAL A 20 -27.01 -9.00 5.18
N ILE A 21 -26.05 -8.13 4.86
CA ILE A 21 -24.68 -8.22 5.39
C ILE A 21 -24.67 -8.19 6.92
N LEU A 22 -25.38 -7.23 7.53
CA LEU A 22 -25.46 -7.12 9.00
C LEU A 22 -25.99 -8.40 9.65
N ARG A 23 -27.04 -8.99 9.07
CA ARG A 23 -27.64 -10.24 9.57
C ARG A 23 -26.67 -11.43 9.43
N GLN A 24 -25.87 -11.48 8.37
CA GLN A 24 -24.88 -12.54 8.20
C GLN A 24 -23.74 -12.40 9.21
N ILE A 25 -23.26 -11.18 9.47
CA ILE A 25 -22.24 -10.92 10.49
C ILE A 25 -22.76 -11.35 11.88
N ASP A 26 -24.00 -11.00 12.23
CA ASP A 26 -24.66 -11.47 13.47
C ASP A 26 -24.70 -13.00 13.57
N GLY A 27 -24.96 -13.67 12.44
CA GLY A 27 -24.98 -15.13 12.38
C GLY A 27 -23.61 -15.75 12.62
N PHE A 28 -22.54 -15.13 12.09
CA PHE A 28 -21.17 -15.60 12.28
C PHE A 28 -20.65 -15.36 13.70
N GLU A 29 -21.05 -14.27 14.37
CA GLU A 29 -20.68 -14.02 15.77
C GLU A 29 -21.15 -15.15 16.71
N GLN A 30 -22.24 -15.83 16.37
CA GLN A 30 -22.74 -16.97 17.15
C GLN A 30 -21.91 -18.25 16.97
N ASP A 31 -21.19 -18.40 15.84
CA ASP A 31 -20.27 -19.52 15.62
C ASP A 31 -18.83 -19.10 15.95
N ARG A 32 -18.35 -19.51 17.13
CA ARG A 32 -16.99 -19.21 17.63
C ARG A 32 -15.85 -19.75 16.76
N ARG A 33 -16.14 -20.46 15.66
CA ARG A 33 -15.14 -20.95 14.69
C ARG A 33 -14.91 -20.01 13.51
N VAL A 34 -15.64 -18.91 13.41
CA VAL A 34 -15.54 -17.95 12.31
C VAL A 34 -14.98 -16.61 12.81
N VAL A 35 -14.04 -16.04 12.04
CA VAL A 35 -13.53 -14.69 12.26
C VAL A 35 -13.77 -13.87 10.99
N VAL A 36 -14.39 -12.71 11.14
CA VAL A 36 -14.67 -11.79 10.02
C VAL A 36 -13.61 -10.69 9.98
N ILE A 37 -12.92 -10.55 8.85
CA ILE A 37 -11.93 -9.48 8.61
C ILE A 37 -12.42 -8.62 7.46
N ALA A 38 -12.44 -7.31 7.68
CA ALA A 38 -12.78 -6.31 6.65
C ALA A 38 -11.65 -5.28 6.52
N ALA A 39 -11.50 -4.72 5.32
CA ALA A 39 -10.54 -3.66 5.03
C ALA A 39 -11.20 -2.55 4.21
N THR A 40 -10.95 -1.29 4.58
CA THR A 40 -11.44 -0.11 3.86
C THR A 40 -10.38 0.99 3.89
N ASN A 41 -10.34 1.81 2.82
CA ASN A 41 -9.57 3.07 2.79
C ASN A 41 -10.46 4.29 3.05
N ARG A 42 -11.76 4.08 3.29
CA ARG A 42 -12.79 5.11 3.50
C ARG A 42 -13.69 4.65 4.64
N LYS A 43 -13.22 4.82 5.88
CA LYS A 43 -13.98 4.40 7.07
C LYS A 43 -15.18 5.32 7.30
N GLU A 44 -14.97 6.60 7.06
CA GLU A 44 -15.94 7.69 7.15
C GLU A 44 -17.15 7.52 6.24
N ASP A 45 -17.00 6.77 5.15
CA ASP A 45 -18.10 6.44 4.25
C ASP A 45 -19.04 5.38 4.86
N LEU A 46 -18.56 4.52 5.76
CA LEU A 46 -19.28 3.33 6.19
C LEU A 46 -20.47 3.66 7.10
N ASP A 47 -21.59 2.94 6.88
CA ASP A 47 -22.76 3.03 7.77
C ASP A 47 -22.34 2.69 9.22
N PRO A 48 -22.66 3.54 10.22
CA PRO A 48 -22.31 3.30 11.61
C PRO A 48 -22.78 1.95 12.17
N ALA A 49 -23.92 1.42 11.68
CA ALA A 49 -24.42 0.11 12.09
C ALA A 49 -23.50 -1.02 11.65
N LEU A 50 -22.85 -0.91 10.49
CA LEU A 50 -21.86 -1.88 10.04
C LEU A 50 -20.59 -1.81 10.90
N ILE A 51 -20.13 -0.60 11.22
CA ILE A 51 -18.96 -0.40 12.09
C ILE A 51 -19.22 -1.00 13.48
N SER A 52 -20.44 -0.89 14.00
CA SER A 52 -20.79 -1.40 15.33
C SER A 52 -20.67 -2.92 15.50
N ARG A 53 -20.49 -3.67 14.40
CA ARG A 53 -20.32 -5.14 14.38
C ARG A 53 -18.88 -5.60 14.26
N PHE A 54 -17.93 -4.67 14.39
CA PHE A 54 -16.51 -4.99 14.45
C PHE A 54 -15.95 -4.55 15.79
N ASP A 55 -15.60 -5.52 16.64
CA ASP A 55 -15.06 -5.28 17.99
C ASP A 55 -13.67 -4.63 17.96
N SER A 56 -12.91 -4.87 16.89
CA SER A 56 -11.53 -4.43 16.74
C SER A 56 -11.33 -3.67 15.43
N MET A 57 -10.65 -2.53 15.54
CA MET A 57 -10.24 -1.71 14.39
C MET A 57 -8.75 -1.45 14.47
N ILE A 58 -8.04 -1.79 13.39
CA ILE A 58 -6.61 -1.52 13.24
C ILE A 58 -6.45 -0.47 12.15
N CYS A 59 -5.88 0.69 12.50
CA CYS A 59 -5.56 1.74 11.56
C CYS A 59 -4.14 1.56 11.03
N PHE A 60 -3.99 1.42 9.72
CA PHE A 60 -2.70 1.35 9.06
C PHE A 60 -2.33 2.72 8.49
N GLY A 61 -1.35 3.38 9.13
CA GLY A 61 -0.76 4.61 8.62
C GLY A 61 0.27 4.37 7.52
N LEU A 62 1.02 5.43 7.18
CA LEU A 62 2.22 5.27 6.36
C LEU A 62 3.28 4.46 7.15
N PRO A 63 4.07 3.61 6.45
CA PRO A 63 5.10 2.81 7.10
C PRO A 63 6.18 3.71 7.70
N ASP A 64 6.60 3.39 8.93
CA ASP A 64 7.79 3.98 9.54
C ASP A 64 9.07 3.53 8.82
N GLN A 65 10.21 4.13 9.17
CA GLN A 65 11.47 3.86 8.51
C GLN A 65 11.83 2.35 8.51
N GLN A 66 11.65 1.69 9.65
CA GLN A 66 11.95 0.27 9.80
C GLN A 66 11.05 -0.58 8.90
N SER A 67 9.75 -0.31 8.90
CA SER A 67 8.77 -0.97 8.03
C SER A 67 9.10 -0.75 6.55
N ARG A 68 9.56 0.44 6.16
CA ARG A 68 10.00 0.72 4.78
C ARG A 68 11.21 -0.13 4.37
N ALA A 69 12.20 -0.29 5.26
CA ALA A 69 13.34 -1.16 5.02
C ALA A 69 12.92 -2.64 4.88
N GLU A 70 11.97 -3.10 5.70
CA GLU A 70 11.44 -4.47 5.64
C GLU A 70 10.63 -4.74 4.37
N ILE A 71 9.77 -3.80 3.97
CA ILE A 71 9.05 -3.88 2.70
C ILE A 71 10.05 -3.93 1.54
N ALA A 72 11.08 -3.08 1.55
CA ALA A 72 12.11 -3.07 0.53
C ALA A 72 12.87 -4.40 0.48
N ALA A 73 13.17 -5.02 1.62
CA ALA A 73 13.86 -6.31 1.71
C ALA A 73 13.08 -7.46 1.05
N GLN A 74 11.75 -7.35 0.96
CA GLN A 74 10.93 -8.34 0.26
C GLN A 74 11.17 -8.34 -1.26
N TYR A 75 11.47 -7.17 -1.83
CA TYR A 75 11.64 -6.97 -3.27
C TYR A 75 13.13 -6.98 -3.66
N ALA A 76 13.97 -6.20 -2.97
CA ALA A 76 15.39 -6.04 -3.23
C ALA A 76 16.25 -6.94 -2.32
N LYS A 77 16.06 -8.26 -2.44
CA LYS A 77 16.61 -9.28 -1.50
C LYS A 77 18.14 -9.34 -1.42
N HIS A 78 18.83 -8.86 -2.46
CA HIS A 78 20.28 -8.86 -2.54
C HIS A 78 20.93 -7.65 -1.85
N LEU A 79 20.13 -6.63 -1.52
CA LEU A 79 20.64 -5.47 -0.79
C LEU A 79 20.95 -5.85 0.65
N THR A 80 22.07 -5.34 1.13
CA THR A 80 22.49 -5.45 2.52
C THR A 80 21.58 -4.66 3.45
N LYS A 81 21.64 -4.96 4.76
CA LYS A 81 20.86 -4.21 5.77
C LYS A 81 21.16 -2.70 5.73
N SER A 82 22.42 -2.30 5.55
CA SER A 82 22.80 -0.89 5.43
C SER A 82 22.20 -0.22 4.19
N GLU A 83 22.16 -0.91 3.06
CA GLU A 83 21.55 -0.40 1.83
C GLU A 83 20.03 -0.28 1.97
N LEU A 84 19.37 -1.23 2.65
CA LEU A 84 17.94 -1.14 2.94
C LEU A 84 17.60 0.04 3.86
N VAL A 85 18.46 0.33 4.85
CA VAL A 85 18.34 1.53 5.69
C VAL A 85 18.52 2.79 4.84
N GLN A 86 19.50 2.84 3.96
CA GLN A 86 19.68 3.96 3.03
C GLN A 86 18.45 4.16 2.13
N PHE A 87 17.89 3.09 1.56
CA PHE A 87 16.68 3.15 0.77
C PHE A 87 15.46 3.62 1.57
N SER A 88 15.34 3.22 2.84
CA SER A 88 14.24 3.64 3.73
C SER A 88 14.23 5.15 4.00
N LEU A 89 15.41 5.79 4.00
CA LEU A 89 15.55 7.25 4.11
C LEU A 89 15.06 7.93 2.83
N ALA A 90 15.35 7.35 1.66
CA ALA A 90 14.92 7.88 0.37
C ALA A 90 13.41 7.66 0.07
N THR A 91 12.70 6.91 0.91
CA THR A 91 11.28 6.58 0.70
C THR A 91 10.36 7.13 1.79
N GLU A 92 10.78 8.19 2.47
CA GLU A 92 9.96 8.88 3.46
C GLU A 92 8.59 9.32 2.91
N GLU A 93 7.55 9.21 3.74
CA GLU A 93 6.13 9.49 3.39
C GLU A 93 5.54 8.64 2.25
N MET A 94 6.22 7.59 1.82
CA MET A 94 5.72 6.70 0.76
C MET A 94 4.94 5.51 1.32
N ALA A 95 3.85 5.14 0.66
CA ALA A 95 3.09 3.95 1.04
C ALA A 95 3.81 2.68 0.60
N GLY A 96 3.48 1.53 1.19
CA GLY A 96 4.07 0.24 0.79
C GLY A 96 3.93 -0.07 -0.71
N ARG A 97 2.83 0.37 -1.34
CA ARG A 97 2.65 0.27 -2.79
C ARG A 97 3.70 1.08 -3.57
N ASP A 98 3.96 2.31 -3.14
CA ASP A 98 4.94 3.18 -3.78
C ASP A 98 6.34 2.56 -3.70
N ILE A 99 6.70 1.99 -2.55
CA ILE A 99 7.97 1.27 -2.34
C ILE A 99 8.10 0.08 -3.29
N ARG A 100 7.07 -0.79 -3.35
CA ARG A 100 7.04 -1.91 -4.30
C ARG A 100 7.26 -1.44 -5.73
N ASP A 101 6.55 -0.39 -6.14
CA ASP A 101 6.60 0.11 -7.51
C ASP A 101 7.99 0.69 -7.83
N ILE A 102 8.63 1.38 -6.88
CA ILE A 102 10.02 1.85 -7.00
C ILE A 102 10.98 0.68 -7.19
N CYS A 103 10.90 -0.36 -6.36
CA CYS A 103 11.77 -1.53 -6.48
C CYS A 103 11.62 -2.21 -7.85
N MET A 104 10.38 -2.42 -8.30
CA MET A 104 10.11 -2.99 -9.62
C MET A 104 10.60 -2.10 -10.76
N GLN A 105 10.52 -0.77 -10.61
CA GLN A 105 11.03 0.16 -11.61
C GLN A 105 12.55 0.12 -11.71
N ALA A 106 13.25 0.10 -10.58
CA ALA A 106 14.71 -0.02 -10.52
C ALA A 106 15.18 -1.31 -11.21
N GLU A 107 14.54 -2.45 -10.90
CA GLU A 107 14.87 -3.74 -11.52
C GLU A 107 14.64 -3.75 -13.03
N ARG A 108 13.50 -3.24 -13.50
CA ARG A 108 13.21 -3.15 -14.93
C ARG A 108 14.18 -2.24 -15.66
N HIS A 109 14.50 -1.09 -15.06
CA HIS A 109 15.44 -0.13 -15.63
C HIS A 109 16.84 -0.74 -15.74
N TRP A 110 17.29 -1.41 -14.68
CA TRP A 110 18.57 -2.12 -14.66
C TRP A 110 18.65 -3.24 -15.71
N ALA A 111 17.61 -4.09 -15.78
CA ALA A 111 17.52 -5.13 -16.80
C ALA A 111 17.57 -4.54 -18.22
N SER A 112 16.92 -3.39 -18.46
CA SER A 112 16.99 -2.71 -19.75
C SER A 112 18.40 -2.23 -20.10
N LYS A 113 19.14 -1.65 -19.14
CA LYS A 113 20.54 -1.25 -19.32
C LYS A 113 21.43 -2.44 -19.66
N PHE A 114 21.22 -3.58 -18.99
CA PHE A 114 21.95 -4.81 -19.26
C PHE A 114 21.70 -5.34 -20.67
N ILE A 115 20.43 -5.43 -21.09
CA ILE A 115 20.06 -5.88 -22.45
C ILE A 115 20.67 -4.98 -23.53
N ARG A 116 20.82 -3.68 -23.25
CA ARG A 116 21.46 -2.70 -24.15
C ARG A 116 22.99 -2.76 -24.14
N GLY A 117 23.60 -3.66 -23.37
CA GLY A 117 25.06 -3.79 -23.27
C GLY A 117 25.75 -2.66 -22.50
N GLN A 118 25.01 -1.88 -21.71
CA GLN A 118 25.55 -0.76 -20.93
C GLN A 118 26.16 -1.21 -19.59
N ILE A 119 25.95 -2.47 -19.22
CA ILE A 119 26.40 -3.05 -17.96
C ILE A 119 27.26 -4.28 -18.30
N PRO A 120 28.52 -4.33 -17.82
CA PRO A 120 29.37 -5.50 -18.02
C PRO A 120 28.79 -6.72 -17.30
N LYS A 121 28.99 -7.90 -17.88
CA LYS A 121 28.65 -9.17 -17.23
C LYS A 121 29.55 -9.35 -16.00
N ASP A 122 29.03 -10.01 -14.98
CA ASP A 122 29.84 -10.38 -13.84
C ASP A 122 30.87 -11.47 -14.19
N GLU A 123 31.75 -11.82 -13.24
CA GLU A 123 32.79 -12.85 -13.39
C GLU A 123 32.23 -14.24 -13.78
N LYS A 124 30.94 -14.48 -13.55
CA LYS A 124 30.23 -15.74 -13.83
C LYS A 124 29.42 -15.69 -15.11
N GLY A 125 29.41 -14.55 -15.82
CA GLY A 125 28.65 -14.35 -17.04
C GLY A 125 27.15 -14.10 -16.82
N GLU A 126 26.71 -13.93 -15.57
CA GLU A 126 25.34 -13.60 -15.19
C GLU A 126 25.10 -12.08 -15.21
N PRO A 127 23.84 -11.64 -15.38
CA PRO A 127 23.50 -10.23 -15.23
C PRO A 127 23.75 -9.81 -13.77
N PRO A 128 24.59 -8.79 -13.52
CA PRO A 128 24.75 -8.29 -12.16
C PRO A 128 23.42 -7.75 -11.64
N LEU A 129 23.20 -7.83 -10.33
CA LEU A 129 22.02 -7.29 -9.68
C LEU A 129 22.11 -5.75 -9.53
N PRO A 130 20.97 -5.04 -9.53
CA PRO A 130 20.97 -3.58 -9.42
C PRO A 130 21.59 -3.08 -8.10
N PRO A 131 22.51 -2.13 -8.12
CA PRO A 131 23.06 -1.53 -6.90
C PRO A 131 22.02 -0.63 -6.21
N ILE A 132 22.25 -0.33 -4.93
CA ILE A 132 21.39 0.57 -4.13
C ILE A 132 21.12 1.92 -4.82
N ASP A 133 22.10 2.47 -5.53
CA ASP A 133 21.96 3.77 -6.21
C ASP A 133 20.83 3.77 -7.25
N GLU A 134 20.56 2.64 -7.90
CA GLU A 134 19.47 2.50 -8.86
C GLU A 134 18.09 2.61 -8.18
N TYR A 135 17.96 2.02 -6.99
CA TYR A 135 16.75 2.09 -6.17
C TYR A 135 16.54 3.49 -5.60
N VAL A 136 17.60 4.13 -5.09
CA VAL A 136 17.54 5.50 -4.58
C VAL A 136 17.19 6.49 -5.70
N ALA A 137 17.78 6.35 -6.89
CA ALA A 137 17.43 7.19 -8.03
C ALA A 137 15.95 7.07 -8.42
N CYS A 138 15.40 5.84 -8.44
CA CYS A 138 13.97 5.63 -8.70
C CYS A 138 13.09 6.22 -7.59
N ALA A 139 13.50 6.14 -6.33
CA ALA A 139 12.78 6.75 -5.21
C ALA A 139 12.74 8.29 -5.33
N GLU A 140 13.86 8.92 -5.65
CA GLU A 140 13.94 10.36 -5.90
C GLU A 140 13.05 10.81 -7.07
N GLN A 141 13.04 10.03 -8.16
CA GLN A 141 12.16 10.30 -9.29
C GLN A 141 10.68 10.17 -8.91
N ARG A 142 10.33 9.13 -8.13
CA ARG A 142 8.98 8.94 -7.60
C ARG A 142 8.56 10.13 -6.73
N ARG A 143 9.43 10.61 -5.84
CA ARG A 143 9.18 11.78 -4.98
C ARG A 143 8.82 13.03 -5.78
N LYS A 144 9.54 13.31 -6.87
CA LYS A 144 9.24 14.46 -7.77
C LYS A 144 7.88 14.35 -8.46
N SER A 145 7.39 13.12 -8.67
CA SER A 145 6.09 12.86 -9.31
C SER A 145 4.92 12.83 -8.33
N LEU A 146 5.17 12.75 -7.02
CA LEU A 146 4.11 12.68 -6.03
C LEU A 146 3.51 14.08 -5.82
N PRO A 147 2.18 14.22 -5.86
CA PRO A 147 1.54 15.45 -5.42
C PRO A 147 1.87 15.67 -3.94
N ASP A 148 2.10 16.93 -3.57
CA ASP A 148 2.41 17.34 -2.21
C ASP A 148 1.30 16.86 -1.25
N ARG A 149 1.56 15.77 -0.52
CA ARG A 149 0.61 15.16 0.42
C ARG A 149 0.54 15.89 1.76
N THR A 150 1.41 16.89 1.97
CA THR A 150 1.43 17.71 3.20
C THR A 150 0.36 18.81 3.20
N ARG A 151 -0.33 19.04 2.07
CA ARG A 151 -1.51 19.90 2.07
C ARG A 151 -2.69 19.13 2.68
N PRO A 152 -3.29 19.61 3.79
CA PRO A 152 -4.57 19.08 4.23
C PRO A 152 -5.54 19.20 3.05
N ALA A 153 -6.39 18.18 2.88
CA ALA A 153 -7.48 18.23 1.93
C ALA A 153 -8.42 19.39 2.32
N ALA A 154 -8.11 20.60 1.83
CA ALA A 154 -8.96 21.76 2.01
C ALA A 154 -10.31 21.44 1.37
N SER A 155 -11.31 21.27 2.23
CA SER A 155 -12.72 21.55 2.01
C SER A 155 -13.14 21.63 0.54
N ARG A 156 -13.42 20.49 -0.07
CA ARG A 156 -14.36 20.45 -1.21
C ARG A 156 -15.77 20.50 -0.66
N SER A 157 -16.16 21.68 -0.18
CA SER A 157 -17.53 22.08 0.07
C SER A 157 -17.82 23.24 -0.88
N GLY A 158 -18.43 22.90 -2.01
CA GLY A 158 -19.02 23.78 -2.99
C GLY A 158 -20.17 23.03 -3.63
#